data_AF-A0AAE5T274-F1
#
_entry.id   AF-A0AAE5T274-F1
#
_cell.length_a   1.000
_cell.length_b   1.000
_cell.length_c   1.000
_cell.angle_alpha   90.00
_cell.angle_beta   90.00
_cell.angle_gamma   90.00
#
_symmetry.space_group_name_H-M   'P 1'
#
loop_
_entity.id
_entity.type
_entity.pdbx_description
1 polymer ?
#
loop_
_entity_poly.entity_id
_entity_poly.type
_entity_poly.pdbx_seq_one_letter_code
_entity_poly.pdbx_strand_id
1 'polypeptide(L)' 'MSKQRIYEYAKSLNIKSKDVIDELKKSGVEVSNHMQTLEDDQIKTLDQAFKKSNTSSEQKDTKKNNNAST' A
#
# COMPACT_ATOMS: atom_id res chain seq x y z
N MET A 1 13.55 13.84 4.46
CA MET A 1 12.92 14.53 5.61
C MET A 1 11.60 15.19 5.24
N SER A 2 10.77 14.51 4.45
CA SER A 2 9.37 14.91 4.26
C SER A 2 8.53 13.92 5.05
N LYS A 3 8.16 14.31 6.27
CA LYS A 3 7.31 13.53 7.16
C LYS A 3 5.87 13.68 6.70
N GLN A 4 5.37 12.72 5.91
CA GLN A 4 4.00 12.72 5.42
C GLN A 4 3.16 11.70 6.19
N ARG A 5 1.90 12.02 6.52
CA ARG A 5 1.01 11.05 7.20
C ARG A 5 0.48 10.00 6.22
N ILE A 6 0.12 8.82 6.73
CA ILE A 6 -0.43 7.71 5.93
C ILE A 6 -1.60 8.17 5.04
N TYR A 7 -2.54 8.95 5.58
CA TYR A 7 -3.68 9.45 4.80
C TYR A 7 -3.27 10.43 3.69
N GLU A 8 -2.23 11.24 3.90
CA GLU A 8 -1.75 12.20 2.90
C GLU A 8 -1.02 11.48 1.78
N TYR A 9 -0.21 10.48 2.13
CA TYR A 9 0.43 9.61 1.15
C TYR A 9 -0.60 8.86 0.30
N ALA A 10 -1.60 8.27 0.94
CA ALA A 10 -2.69 7.59 0.25
C ALA A 10 -3.44 8.54 -0.69
N LYS A 11 -3.77 9.75 -0.21
CA LYS A 11 -4.47 10.78 -1.00
C LYS A 11 -3.63 11.25 -2.20
N SER A 12 -2.32 11.42 -2.02
CA SER A 12 -1.40 11.84 -3.08
C SER A 12 -1.31 10.84 -4.23
N LEU A 13 -1.47 9.54 -3.93
CA LEU A 13 -1.45 8.46 -4.92
C LEU A 13 -2.86 8.00 -5.34
N ASN A 14 -3.90 8.67 -4.84
CA ASN A 14 -5.31 8.33 -5.05
C ASN A 14 -5.67 6.87 -4.67
N ILE A 15 -4.98 6.32 -3.67
CA ILE A 15 -5.22 4.98 -3.12
C ILE A 15 -5.91 5.06 -1.76
N LYS A 16 -6.41 3.92 -1.26
CA LYS A 16 -7.03 3.89 0.07
C LYS A 16 -5.95 3.82 1.13
N SER A 17 -6.14 4.55 2.23
CA SER A 17 -5.26 4.49 3.39
C SER A 17 -5.14 3.07 3.98
N LYS A 18 -6.15 2.21 3.75
CA LYS A 18 -6.10 0.79 4.13
C LYS A 18 -5.06 0.00 3.34
N ASP A 19 -4.92 0.25 2.03
CA ASP A 19 -3.93 -0.44 1.19
C ASP A 19 -2.51 -0.08 1.62
N VAL A 20 -2.28 1.19 1.96
CA VAL A 20 -1.00 1.66 2.53
C VAL A 20 -0.68 0.95 3.85
N ILE A 21 -1.66 0.83 4.74
CA ILE A 21 -1.49 0.11 6.01
C ILE A 21 -1.18 -1.38 5.78
N ASP A 22 -1.87 -2.01 4.84
CA ASP A 22 -1.70 -3.44 4.54
C ASP A 22 -0.29 -3.71 3.99
N GLU A 23 0.21 -2.85 3.10
CA GLU A 23 1.56 -2.96 2.53
C GLU A 23 2.65 -2.75 3.59
N LEU A 24 2.46 -1.77 4.49
CA LEU A 24 3.36 -1.56 5.62
C LEU A 24 3.39 -2.79 6.54
N LYS A 25 2.22 -3.34 6.88
CA LYS A 25 2.13 -4.55 7.70
C LYS A 25 2.80 -5.76 7.04
N LYS A 26 2.65 -5.94 5.72
CA LYS A 26 3.36 -7.00 4.96
C LYS A 26 4.88 -6.85 5.03
N SER A 27 5.36 -5.61 5.08
CA SER A 27 6.78 -5.29 5.21
C SER A 27 7.29 -5.36 6.65
N GLY A 28 6.47 -5.82 7.60
CA GLY A 28 6.81 -5.91 9.02
C GLY A 28 6.73 -4.58 9.77
N VAL A 29 6.15 -3.55 9.15
CA VAL A 29 5.94 -2.23 9.76
C VAL A 29 4.57 -2.20 10.42
N GLU A 30 4.57 -2.12 11.76
CA GLU A 30 3.34 -1.95 12.51
C GLU A 30 2.90 -0.49 12.50
N VAL A 31 1.68 -0.24 12.01
CA VAL A 31 1.07 1.09 12.01
C VAL A 31 -0.23 1.04 12.80
N SER A 32 -0.35 1.93 13.78
CA SER A 32 -1.48 1.92 14.71
C SER A 32 -2.69 2.66 14.15
N ASN A 33 -2.49 3.70 13.33
CA ASN A 33 -3.59 4.52 12.81
C ASN A 33 -3.24 5.31 11.53
N HIS A 34 -4.25 5.73 10.77
CA HIS A 34 -4.12 6.50 9.52
C HIS A 34 -3.45 7.88 9.66
N MET A 35 -3.36 8.41 10.88
CA MET A 35 -2.69 9.68 11.17
C MET A 35 -1.22 9.51 11.54
N GLN A 36 -0.72 8.28 11.60
CA GLN A 36 0.69 8.02 11.85
C GLN A 36 1.54 8.64 10.73
N THR A 37 2.66 9.20 11.13
CA THR A 37 3.62 9.82 10.22
C THR A 37 4.49 8.74 9.61
N LEU A 38 4.69 8.80 8.30
CA LEU A 38 5.57 7.91 7.58
C LEU A 38 7.01 8.40 7.70
N GLU A 39 7.89 7.47 8.07
CA GLU A 39 9.34 7.65 8.06
C GLU A 39 9.88 7.46 6.63
N ASP A 40 11.05 8.02 6.32
CA ASP A 40 11.63 7.94 4.97
C ASP A 40 11.79 6.48 4.48
N ASP A 41 12.10 5.51 5.37
CA ASP A 41 12.18 4.08 5.03
C ASP A 41 10.81 3.48 4.67
N GLN A 42 9.76 3.88 5.38
CA GLN A 42 8.38 3.44 5.09
C GLN A 42 7.91 4.00 3.75
N ILE A 43 8.21 5.27 3.49
CA ILE A 43 7.91 5.92 2.20
C ILE A 43 8.62 5.19 1.08
N LYS A 44 9.90 4.82 1.21
CA LYS A 44 10.64 4.08 0.17
C LYS A 44 9.99 2.73 -0.15
N THR A 45 9.63 1.96 0.87
CA THR A 45 8.96 0.66 0.69
C THR A 45 7.63 0.84 -0.05
N LEU A 46 6.83 1.81 0.39
CA LEU A 46 5.57 2.14 -0.25
C LEU A 46 5.75 2.66 -1.67
N ASP A 47 6.76 3.48 -1.94
CA ASP A 47 7.05 4.04 -3.26
C ASP A 47 7.45 2.90 -4.20
N GLN A 48 8.25 1.94 -3.74
CA GLN A 48 8.59 0.76 -4.52
C GLN A 48 7.38 -0.14 -4.81
N ALA A 49 6.43 -0.26 -3.89
CA ALA A 49 5.21 -1.04 -4.08
C ALA A 49 4.19 -0.33 -4.99
N PHE A 50 3.91 0.95 -4.72
CA PHE A 50 2.82 1.73 -5.33
C PHE A 50 3.25 2.59 -6.54
N LYS A 51 4.53 2.96 -6.69
CA LYS A 51 4.99 3.59 -7.96
C LYS A 51 5.30 2.55 -9.03
N LYS A 52 5.76 1.34 -8.68
CA LYS A 52 5.91 0.28 -9.70
C LYS A 52 4.59 -0.06 -10.38
N SER A 53 3.48 -0.01 -9.66
CA SER A 53 2.15 -0.25 -10.20
C SER A 53 1.60 0.89 -11.07
N ASN A 54 2.15 2.11 -10.98
CA ASN A 54 1.74 3.22 -11.86
C ASN A 54 2.39 3.17 -13.25
N THR A 55 3.47 2.41 -13.45
CA THR A 55 4.11 2.23 -14.76
C THR A 55 3.74 0.89 -15.43
N SER A 56 3.08 -0.01 -14.71
CA SER A 56 2.62 -1.29 -15.29
C SER A 56 1.39 -1.81 -14.55
N SER A 57 0.29 -1.99 -15.28
CA SER A 57 -0.96 -2.69 -14.92
C SER A 57 -1.94 -1.95 -13.98
N GLU A 58 -3.18 -1.60 -14.34
CA GLU A 58 -4.23 -2.37 -15.04
C GLU A 58 -4.01 -3.88 -14.95
N GLN A 59 -4.75 -4.55 -14.05
CA GLN A 59 -4.85 -6.01 -13.87
C GLN A 59 -4.07 -6.61 -12.69
N LYS A 60 -4.72 -6.68 -11.52
CA LYS A 60 -5.12 -7.95 -10.87
C LYS A 60 -5.83 -7.69 -9.54
N ASP A 61 -7.10 -7.31 -9.62
CA ASP A 61 -8.08 -7.78 -8.65
C ASP A 61 -8.86 -8.90 -9.33
N THR A 62 -8.41 -10.14 -9.14
CA THR A 62 -9.28 -11.32 -9.22
C THR A 62 -8.88 -12.30 -8.13
N LYS A 63 -9.50 -12.08 -6.98
CA LYS A 63 -9.60 -13.03 -5.86
C LYS A 63 -10.40 -14.27 -6.30
N LYS A 64 -9.71 -15.42 -6.35
CA LYS A 64 -10.09 -16.74 -5.81
C LYS A 64 -11.56 -17.21 -5.95
N ASN A 65 -11.81 -18.30 -6.67
CA ASN A 65 -12.39 -19.50 -6.05
C ASN A 65 -12.15 -20.81 -6.84
N ASN A 66 -11.84 -21.87 -6.09
CA ASN A 66 -11.73 -23.25 -6.56
C ASN A 66 -13.15 -23.80 -6.84
N ASN A 67 -13.26 -24.75 -7.78
CA ASN A 67 -13.88 -26.06 -7.55
C ASN A 67 -13.66 -26.94 -8.79
N ALA A 68 -12.81 -27.95 -8.62
CA ALA A 68 -12.87 -29.16 -9.42
C ALA A 68 -14.13 -29.92 -9.00
N SER A 69 -14.95 -30.34 -9.98
CA SER A 69 -15.81 -31.50 -9.81
C SER A 69 -15.80 -32.25 -11.12
N THR A 70 -15.10 -33.37 -11.11
CA THR A 70 -15.42 -34.54 -11.92
C THR A 70 -16.73 -35.13 -11.42
#